data_AF-W7YHH9-F1
#
_entry.id   AF-W7YHH9-F1
#
_cell.length_a   1.000
_cell.length_b   1.000
_cell.length_c   1.000
_cell.angle_alpha   90.00
_cell.angle_beta   90.00
_cell.angle_gamma   90.00
#
_symmetry.space_group_name_H-M   'P 1'
#
loop_
_entity.id
_entity.type
_entity.pdbx_description
1 polymer ?
#
loop_
_entity_poly.entity_id
_entity_poly.type
_entity_poly.pdbx_seq_one_letter_code
_entity_poly.pdbx_strand_id
1 'polypeptide(L)'
;MNVLYQRSPRIKPMIREEEMEILRPPNEPNKPSFSLISIVLPVTMTLFSIGFYIYMNLTGKMGNGNYMMFQMVSVMMMLTSYTIPFFVYLGNKKKYKQQLAERVRMYNAELEKHKEELIAGQKEQVDVLYDIHGDPDVCFHIVKNRMSSLWERSPEDKDFLQTRVGIGSLPFYVKVKSPRADGYVKDPLIESAQNLAEQFKTVQGSSITLPLFQAKVIGMVGDREAVMNALRVTLIQIAVRHSPDEVS
;
A
#
# COMPACT_ATOMS: atom_id res chain seq x y z
N MET A 1 35.01 31.81 -36.25
CA MET A 1 34.46 32.05 -34.89
C MET A 1 35.17 31.11 -33.94
N ASN A 2 35.98 31.62 -33.00
CA ASN A 2 36.49 30.80 -31.91
C ASN A 2 35.33 30.49 -30.97
N VAL A 3 34.83 29.27 -30.98
CA VAL A 3 33.79 28.83 -30.04
C VAL A 3 34.49 28.59 -28.70
N LEU A 4 34.37 29.56 -27.79
CA LEU A 4 34.99 29.51 -26.46
C LEU A 4 34.35 28.43 -25.56
N TYR A 5 33.11 28.03 -25.86
CA TYR A 5 32.40 26.96 -25.17
C TYR A 5 31.30 26.37 -26.06
N GLN A 6 31.20 25.05 -26.15
CA GLN A 6 30.13 24.34 -26.83
C GLN A 6 29.37 23.48 -25.80
N ARG A 7 28.06 23.69 -25.70
CA ARG A 7 27.20 22.94 -24.77
C ARG A 7 27.18 21.46 -25.17
N SER A 8 27.34 20.60 -24.17
CA SER A 8 27.17 19.16 -24.35
C SER A 8 25.68 18.81 -24.39
N PRO A 9 25.25 17.79 -25.16
CA PRO A 9 23.88 17.29 -25.10
C PRO A 9 23.52 16.87 -23.67
N ARG A 10 22.37 17.36 -23.20
CA ARG A 10 21.89 17.13 -21.84
C ARG A 10 21.18 15.78 -21.73
N ILE A 11 21.66 14.92 -20.83
CA ILE A 11 20.97 13.67 -20.45
C ILE A 11 20.20 13.95 -19.16
N LYS A 12 18.88 14.11 -19.27
CA LYS A 12 18.03 14.40 -18.12
C LYS A 12 17.43 13.11 -17.56
N PRO A 13 17.60 12.79 -16.27
CA PRO A 13 16.81 11.74 -15.63
C PRO A 13 15.33 12.15 -15.69
N MET A 14 14.52 11.30 -16.31
CA MET A 14 13.08 11.54 -16.46
C MET A 14 12.37 10.91 -15.27
N ILE A 15 11.79 11.73 -14.40
CA ILE A 15 10.87 11.21 -13.39
C ILE A 15 9.53 10.99 -14.07
N ARG A 16 9.17 9.72 -14.27
CA ARG A 16 7.91 9.33 -14.89
C ARG A 16 6.81 9.34 -13.82
N GLU A 17 5.67 9.93 -14.12
CA GLU A 17 4.48 9.69 -13.30
C GLU A 17 4.08 8.23 -13.47
N GLU A 18 4.17 7.47 -12.39
CA GLU A 18 3.77 6.06 -12.35
C GLU A 18 2.53 5.91 -11.49
N GLU A 19 1.71 4.91 -11.81
CA GLU A 19 0.56 4.55 -11.01
C GLU A 19 0.77 3.15 -10.44
N MET A 20 0.61 3.03 -9.13
CA MET A 20 0.75 1.78 -8.42
C MET A 20 -0.59 1.44 -7.78
N GLU A 21 -1.19 0.32 -8.17
CA GLU A 21 -2.48 -0.12 -7.63
C GLU A 21 -2.27 -1.18 -6.56
N ILE A 22 -2.73 -0.89 -5.33
CA ILE A 22 -2.79 -1.87 -4.27
C ILE A 22 -4.07 -2.68 -4.45
N LEU A 23 -3.90 -3.98 -4.69
CA LEU A 23 -5.03 -4.89 -4.88
C LEU A 23 -5.85 -5.04 -3.60
N ARG A 24 -7.13 -5.36 -3.78
CA ARG A 24 -8.04 -5.70 -2.68
C ARG A 24 -7.56 -6.98 -1.98
N PRO A 25 -7.73 -7.07 -0.65
CA PRO A 25 -7.45 -8.31 0.06
C PRO A 25 -8.39 -9.43 -0.43
N PRO A 26 -7.96 -10.71 -0.37
CA PRO A 26 -8.83 -11.85 -0.67
C PRO A 26 -10.10 -11.81 0.19
N ASN A 27 -11.22 -12.37 -0.27
CA ASN A 27 -12.46 -12.39 0.52
C ASN A 27 -12.29 -13.12 1.86
N GLU A 28 -13.06 -12.71 2.87
CA GLU A 28 -13.09 -13.42 4.14
C GLU A 28 -13.57 -14.87 3.95
N PRO A 29 -12.91 -15.86 4.58
CA PRO A 29 -13.42 -17.23 4.59
C PRO A 29 -14.82 -17.29 5.21
N ASN A 30 -15.66 -18.20 4.72
CA ASN A 30 -16.99 -18.38 5.30
C ASN A 30 -16.90 -18.88 6.74
N LYS A 31 -17.62 -18.22 7.64
CA LYS A 31 -17.73 -18.67 9.04
C LYS A 31 -18.34 -20.07 9.07
N PRO A 32 -17.79 -21.00 9.87
CA PRO A 32 -18.37 -22.33 10.02
C PRO A 32 -19.75 -22.19 10.67
N SER A 33 -20.80 -22.47 9.91
CA SER A 33 -22.17 -22.50 10.40
C SER A 33 -22.55 -23.93 10.82
N PHE A 34 -23.23 -24.08 11.95
CA PHE A 34 -23.99 -25.29 12.20
C PHE A 34 -25.16 -25.32 11.22
N SER A 35 -25.23 -26.36 10.39
CA SER A 35 -26.41 -26.55 9.54
C SER A 35 -27.58 -26.94 10.44
N LEU A 36 -28.68 -26.18 10.40
CA LEU A 36 -29.88 -26.51 11.17
C LEU A 36 -30.35 -27.94 10.86
N ILE A 37 -30.20 -28.39 9.61
CA ILE A 37 -30.49 -29.77 9.20
C ILE A 37 -29.64 -30.79 9.95
N SER A 38 -28.36 -30.50 10.19
CA SER A 38 -27.47 -31.40 10.95
C SER A 38 -27.81 -31.51 12.44
N ILE A 39 -28.66 -30.62 12.96
CA ILE A 39 -29.18 -30.67 14.34
C ILE A 39 -30.62 -31.22 14.36
N VAL A 40 -31.47 -30.79 13.43
CA VAL A 40 -32.90 -31.14 13.39
C VAL A 40 -33.11 -32.60 12.97
N LEU A 41 -32.34 -33.10 12.00
CA LEU A 41 -32.50 -34.47 11.50
C LEU A 41 -32.20 -35.53 12.59
N PRO A 42 -31.08 -35.45 13.34
CA PRO A 42 -30.82 -36.38 14.44
C PRO A 42 -31.85 -36.26 15.57
N VAL A 43 -32.26 -35.04 15.93
CA VAL A 43 -33.22 -34.80 17.01
C VAL A 43 -34.59 -35.36 16.67
N THR A 44 -35.07 -35.16 15.44
CA THR A 44 -36.36 -35.70 14.97
C THR A 44 -36.33 -37.22 14.90
N MET A 45 -35.25 -37.83 14.39
CA MET A 45 -35.08 -39.28 14.40
C MET A 45 -35.01 -39.85 15.82
N THR A 46 -34.35 -39.14 16.74
CA THR A 46 -34.29 -39.53 18.16
C THR A 46 -35.68 -39.51 18.80
N LEU A 47 -36.46 -38.43 18.58
CA LEU A 47 -37.84 -38.31 19.06
C LEU A 47 -38.73 -39.42 18.50
N PHE A 48 -38.59 -39.75 17.21
CA PHE A 48 -39.36 -40.80 16.56
C PHE A 48 -39.04 -42.18 17.16
N SER A 49 -37.75 -42.49 17.36
CA SER A 49 -37.32 -43.74 18.00
C SER A 49 -37.80 -43.88 19.45
N ILE A 50 -37.79 -42.79 20.23
CA ILE A 50 -38.30 -42.79 21.62
C ILE A 50 -39.83 -42.98 21.63
N GLY A 51 -40.56 -42.28 20.76
CA GLY A 51 -42.01 -42.44 20.64
C GLY A 51 -42.41 -43.85 20.23
N PHE A 52 -41.69 -44.43 19.26
CA PHE A 52 -41.88 -45.81 18.84
C PHE A 52 -41.57 -46.81 19.95
N TYR A 53 -40.54 -46.55 20.76
CA TYR A 53 -40.21 -47.35 21.94
C TYR A 53 -41.35 -47.37 22.97
N ILE A 54 -41.90 -46.20 23.32
CA ILE A 54 -43.01 -46.10 24.29
C ILE A 54 -44.25 -46.83 23.77
N TYR A 55 -44.60 -46.62 22.49
CA TYR A 55 -45.73 -47.31 21.86
C TYR A 55 -45.60 -48.83 21.93
N MET A 56 -44.41 -49.36 21.61
CA MET A 56 -44.19 -50.80 21.60
C MET A 56 -44.19 -51.42 23.00
N ASN A 57 -43.68 -50.68 24.00
CA ASN A 57 -43.73 -51.08 25.40
C ASN A 57 -45.17 -51.21 25.90
N LEU A 58 -46.03 -50.23 25.59
CA LEU A 58 -47.45 -50.24 25.92
C LEU A 58 -48.22 -51.40 25.25
N THR A 59 -47.78 -51.85 24.07
CA THR A 59 -48.45 -52.91 23.31
C THR A 59 -48.00 -54.33 23.71
N GLY A 60 -47.11 -54.48 24.70
CA GLY A 60 -46.74 -55.77 25.29
C GLY A 60 -45.88 -56.71 24.42
N LYS A 61 -45.41 -56.28 23.25
CA LYS A 61 -44.64 -57.11 22.29
C LYS A 61 -43.13 -57.19 22.59
N MET A 62 -42.73 -56.92 23.82
CA MET A 62 -41.34 -56.64 24.20
C MET A 62 -40.46 -57.88 24.44
N GLY A 63 -41.02 -59.08 24.42
CA GLY A 63 -40.34 -60.34 24.77
C GLY A 63 -39.39 -60.93 23.73
N ASN A 64 -39.03 -60.22 22.66
CA ASN A 64 -38.23 -60.76 21.55
C ASN A 64 -36.79 -60.22 21.61
N GLY A 65 -35.77 -61.09 21.53
CA GLY A 65 -34.33 -60.72 21.62
C GLY A 65 -33.89 -59.65 20.60
N ASN A 66 -34.65 -59.45 19.53
CA ASN A 66 -34.45 -58.39 18.53
C ASN A 66 -34.63 -56.96 19.09
N TYR A 67 -35.35 -56.77 20.20
CA TYR A 67 -35.56 -55.43 20.80
C TYR A 67 -34.32 -54.88 21.50
N MET A 68 -33.58 -55.74 22.21
CA MET A 68 -32.33 -55.33 22.87
C MET A 68 -31.29 -54.91 21.83
N MET A 69 -31.25 -55.61 20.70
CA MET A 69 -30.41 -55.24 19.55
C MET A 69 -30.85 -53.89 18.94
N PHE A 70 -32.15 -53.63 18.79
CA PHE A 70 -32.67 -52.35 18.29
C PHE A 70 -32.33 -51.16 19.22
N GLN A 71 -32.38 -51.36 20.54
CA GLN A 71 -31.98 -50.34 21.52
C GLN A 71 -30.49 -50.01 21.42
N MET A 72 -29.62 -51.02 21.35
CA MET A 72 -28.18 -50.80 21.21
C MET A 72 -27.84 -50.05 19.91
N VAL A 73 -28.46 -50.42 18.80
CA VAL A 73 -28.28 -49.73 17.51
C VAL A 73 -28.77 -48.29 17.56
N SER A 74 -29.93 -48.04 18.20
CA SER A 74 -30.49 -46.69 18.33
C SER A 74 -29.60 -45.76 19.16
N VAL A 75 -29.05 -46.25 20.28
CA VAL A 75 -28.12 -45.47 21.13
C VAL A 75 -26.81 -45.19 20.38
N MET A 76 -26.27 -46.17 19.65
CA MET A 76 -25.07 -45.97 18.84
C MET A 76 -25.29 -44.99 17.69
N MET A 77 -26.43 -45.06 17.00
CA MET A 77 -26.83 -44.10 15.97
C MET A 77 -26.97 -42.70 16.54
N MET A 78 -27.55 -42.55 17.73
CA MET A 78 -27.70 -41.26 18.39
C MET A 78 -26.33 -40.67 18.74
N LEU A 79 -25.44 -41.44 19.36
CA LEU A 79 -24.09 -40.99 19.72
C LEU A 79 -23.27 -40.58 18.47
N THR A 80 -23.30 -41.39 17.41
CA THR A 80 -22.59 -41.08 16.16
C THR A 80 -23.16 -39.84 15.45
N SER A 81 -24.47 -39.67 15.47
CA SER A 81 -25.14 -38.55 14.81
C SER A 81 -24.83 -37.18 15.44
N TYR A 82 -24.58 -37.12 16.75
CA TYR A 82 -24.17 -35.88 17.42
C TYR A 82 -22.65 -35.66 17.44
N THR A 83 -21.86 -36.74 17.58
CA THR A 83 -20.40 -36.64 17.68
C THR A 83 -19.75 -36.23 16.36
N ILE A 84 -20.20 -36.76 15.21
CA ILE A 84 -19.61 -36.43 13.91
C ILE A 84 -19.72 -34.94 13.57
N PRO A 85 -20.92 -34.31 13.59
CA PRO A 85 -21.04 -32.87 13.32
C PRO A 85 -20.25 -32.00 14.30
N PHE A 86 -20.14 -32.44 15.56
CA PHE A 86 -19.34 -31.75 16.56
C PHE A 86 -17.85 -31.76 16.22
N PHE A 87 -17.26 -32.92 15.93
CA PHE A 87 -15.85 -33.01 15.53
C PHE A 87 -15.57 -32.29 14.21
N VAL A 88 -16.48 -32.39 13.24
CA VAL A 88 -16.40 -31.64 11.96
C VAL A 88 -16.43 -30.14 12.21
N TYR A 89 -17.32 -29.64 13.08
CA TYR A 89 -17.37 -28.23 13.44
C TYR A 89 -16.09 -27.76 14.13
N LEU A 90 -15.54 -28.54 15.07
CA LEU A 90 -14.26 -28.23 15.72
C LEU A 90 -13.12 -28.13 14.69
N GLY A 91 -13.05 -29.09 13.75
CA GLY A 91 -12.09 -29.08 12.65
C GLY A 91 -12.25 -27.84 11.75
N ASN A 92 -13.48 -27.55 11.34
CA ASN A 92 -13.80 -26.38 10.50
C ASN A 92 -13.51 -25.06 11.22
N LYS A 93 -13.75 -24.96 12.53
CA LYS A 93 -13.41 -23.79 13.35
C LYS A 93 -11.90 -23.57 13.41
N LYS A 94 -11.11 -24.64 13.57
CA LYS A 94 -9.64 -24.56 13.52
C LYS A 94 -9.16 -24.12 12.13
N LYS A 95 -9.68 -24.74 11.07
CA LYS A 95 -9.36 -24.40 9.68
C LYS A 95 -9.72 -22.95 9.34
N TYR A 96 -10.90 -22.48 9.75
CA TYR A 96 -11.34 -21.09 9.59
C TYR A 96 -10.36 -20.10 10.24
N LYS A 97 -9.95 -20.37 11.49
CA LYS A 97 -8.94 -19.53 12.17
C LYS A 97 -7.60 -19.51 11.44
N GLN A 98 -7.16 -20.66 10.93
CA GLN A 98 -5.91 -20.76 10.16
C GLN A 98 -6.00 -19.97 8.86
N GLN A 99 -7.08 -20.13 8.10
CA GLN A 99 -7.31 -19.40 6.85
C GLN A 99 -7.41 -17.88 7.07
N LEU A 100 -8.04 -17.44 8.16
CA LEU A 100 -8.10 -16.03 8.51
C LEU A 100 -6.71 -15.47 8.84
N ALA A 101 -5.90 -16.20 9.61
CA ALA A 101 -4.54 -15.80 9.94
C ALA A 101 -3.62 -15.79 8.71
N GLU A 102 -3.78 -16.77 7.82
CA GLU A 102 -3.04 -16.86 6.56
C GLU A 102 -3.41 -15.71 5.61
N ARG A 103 -4.70 -15.39 5.48
CA ARG A 103 -5.20 -14.23 4.72
C ARG A 103 -4.52 -12.93 5.17
N VAL A 104 -4.51 -12.65 6.47
CA VAL A 104 -3.89 -11.44 7.04
C VAL A 104 -2.38 -11.44 6.78
N ARG A 105 -1.70 -12.58 6.99
CA ARG A 105 -0.26 -12.71 6.79
C ARG A 105 0.14 -12.45 5.34
N MET A 106 -0.54 -13.10 4.39
CA MET A 106 -0.23 -12.97 2.96
C MET A 106 -0.46 -11.54 2.49
N TYR A 107 -1.55 -10.90 2.91
CA TYR A 107 -1.84 -9.53 2.52
C TYR A 107 -0.83 -8.53 3.11
N ASN A 108 -0.47 -8.68 4.39
CA ASN A 108 0.53 -7.82 5.01
C ASN A 108 1.92 -8.00 4.38
N ALA A 109 2.28 -9.22 3.99
CA ALA A 109 3.53 -9.45 3.27
C ALA A 109 3.56 -8.71 1.92
N GLU A 110 2.44 -8.70 1.19
CA GLU A 110 2.31 -7.95 -0.06
C GLU A 110 2.37 -6.43 0.17
N LEU A 111 1.72 -5.93 1.24
CA LEU A 111 1.80 -4.51 1.61
C LEU A 111 3.23 -4.08 1.98
N GLU A 112 3.98 -4.92 2.70
CA GLU A 112 5.37 -4.62 3.03
C GLU A 112 6.27 -4.60 1.78
N LYS A 113 6.06 -5.51 0.83
CA LYS A 113 6.76 -5.47 -0.47
C LYS A 113 6.47 -4.17 -1.21
N HIS A 114 5.19 -3.79 -1.33
CA HIS A 114 4.81 -2.53 -1.95
C HIS A 114 5.40 -1.31 -1.23
N LYS A 115 5.46 -1.34 0.10
CA LYS A 115 6.08 -0.30 0.91
C LYS A 115 7.58 -0.17 0.65
N GLU A 116 8.31 -1.27 0.50
CA GLU A 116 9.72 -1.25 0.13
C GLU A 116 9.94 -0.63 -1.26
N GLU A 117 9.10 -0.99 -2.25
CA GLU A 117 9.11 -0.40 -3.59
C GLU A 117 8.85 1.12 -3.54
N LEU A 118 7.87 1.55 -2.74
CA LEU A 118 7.53 2.97 -2.56
C LEU A 118 8.67 3.73 -1.87
N ILE A 119 9.30 3.17 -0.83
CA ILE A 119 10.46 3.80 -0.16
C ILE A 119 11.62 3.99 -1.15
N ALA A 120 11.89 2.97 -1.97
CA ALA A 120 12.92 3.06 -3.01
C ALA A 120 12.60 4.18 -4.00
N GLY A 121 11.35 4.27 -4.47
CA GLY A 121 10.91 5.33 -5.37
C GLY A 121 10.96 6.73 -4.73
N GLN A 122 10.62 6.86 -3.44
CA GLN A 122 10.76 8.14 -2.73
C GLN A 122 12.22 8.60 -2.67
N LYS A 123 13.14 7.67 -2.37
CA LYS A 123 14.56 7.94 -2.36
C LYS A 123 15.06 8.35 -3.74
N GLU A 124 14.68 7.61 -4.78
CA GLU A 124 15.01 7.95 -6.16
C GLU A 124 14.52 9.35 -6.54
N GLN A 125 13.29 9.72 -6.17
CA GLN A 125 12.77 11.07 -6.39
C GLN A 125 13.64 12.13 -5.70
N VAL A 126 14.03 11.92 -4.43
CA VAL A 126 14.89 12.87 -3.70
C VAL A 126 16.24 13.00 -4.40
N ASP A 127 16.88 11.88 -4.72
CA ASP A 127 18.21 11.83 -5.32
C ASP A 127 18.20 12.50 -6.71
N VAL A 128 17.22 12.19 -7.56
CA VAL A 128 17.07 12.82 -8.88
C VAL A 128 16.82 14.32 -8.79
N LEU A 129 15.95 14.77 -7.88
CA LEU A 129 15.70 16.20 -7.67
C LEU A 129 16.92 16.92 -7.07
N TYR A 130 17.73 16.23 -6.29
CA TYR A 130 19.00 16.74 -5.78
C TYR A 130 20.04 16.84 -6.91
N ASP A 131 20.13 15.88 -7.81
CA ASP A 131 21.06 15.95 -8.95
C ASP A 131 20.71 17.10 -9.91
N ILE A 132 19.42 17.28 -10.20
CA ILE A 132 18.93 18.33 -11.10
C ILE A 132 19.09 19.72 -10.47
N HIS A 133 18.67 19.89 -9.21
CA HIS A 133 18.52 21.19 -8.56
C HIS A 133 19.41 21.39 -7.33
N GLY A 134 20.46 20.60 -7.15
CA GLY A 134 21.21 20.45 -5.91
C GLY A 134 21.76 21.71 -5.24
N ASP A 135 22.44 21.48 -4.12
CA ASP A 135 22.95 22.53 -3.24
C ASP A 135 23.98 23.45 -3.94
N PRO A 136 24.18 24.71 -3.49
CA PRO A 136 25.33 25.52 -3.88
C PRO A 136 26.70 24.79 -3.90
N ASP A 137 26.94 23.80 -3.04
CA ASP A 137 28.16 22.98 -3.11
C ASP A 137 28.28 22.21 -4.44
N VAL A 138 27.17 21.70 -4.98
CA VAL A 138 27.13 21.05 -6.29
C VAL A 138 27.50 22.05 -7.39
N CYS A 139 27.02 23.30 -7.27
CA CYS A 139 27.36 24.36 -8.23
C CYS A 139 28.88 24.65 -8.23
N PHE A 140 29.51 24.66 -7.05
CA PHE A 140 30.96 24.81 -6.94
C PHE A 140 31.71 23.68 -7.64
N HIS A 141 31.29 22.43 -7.45
CA HIS A 141 31.90 21.27 -8.12
C HIS A 141 31.76 21.31 -9.64
N ILE A 142 30.59 21.72 -10.15
CA ILE A 142 30.34 21.87 -11.59
C ILE A 142 31.34 22.85 -12.21
N VAL A 143 31.49 24.03 -11.60
CA VAL A 143 32.40 25.07 -12.10
C VAL A 143 33.86 24.64 -11.99
N LYS A 144 34.26 24.14 -10.81
CA LYS A 144 35.66 23.75 -10.53
C LYS A 144 36.15 22.66 -11.48
N ASN A 145 35.31 21.66 -11.75
CA ASN A 145 35.66 20.52 -12.60
C ASN A 145 35.29 20.71 -14.07
N ARG A 146 34.71 21.87 -14.45
CA ARG A 146 34.18 22.15 -15.80
C ARG A 146 33.31 21.01 -16.32
N MET A 147 32.36 20.56 -15.50
CA MET A 147 31.47 19.46 -15.86
C MET A 147 30.61 19.84 -17.07
N SER A 148 30.16 18.83 -17.82
CA SER A 148 29.25 19.00 -18.97
C SER A 148 27.91 19.62 -18.59
N SER A 149 27.55 19.61 -17.31
CA SER A 149 26.35 20.24 -16.74
C SER A 149 26.46 21.75 -16.52
N LEU A 150 27.63 22.35 -16.77
CA LEU A 150 27.80 23.81 -16.79
C LEU A 150 26.97 24.39 -17.96
N TRP A 151 26.15 25.40 -17.70
CA TRP A 151 25.31 26.06 -18.72
C TRP A 151 24.44 25.10 -19.55
N GLU A 152 24.00 24.00 -18.93
CA GLU A 152 23.24 22.95 -19.62
C GLU A 152 21.79 23.32 -19.91
N ARG A 153 21.21 24.29 -19.18
CA ARG A 153 19.78 24.61 -19.27
C ARG A 153 19.53 25.67 -20.33
N SER A 154 18.64 25.38 -21.27
CA SER A 154 18.24 26.27 -22.36
C SER A 154 16.85 26.87 -22.11
N PRO A 155 16.48 28.04 -22.67
CA PRO A 155 15.13 28.60 -22.63
C PRO A 155 14.01 27.65 -23.11
N GLU A 156 14.35 26.65 -23.93
CA GLU A 156 13.41 25.63 -24.39
C GLU A 156 13.12 24.54 -23.34
N ASP A 157 13.98 24.43 -22.31
CA ASP A 157 13.81 23.45 -21.24
C ASP A 157 12.72 23.87 -20.25
N LYS A 158 11.92 22.91 -19.79
CA LYS A 158 10.88 23.14 -18.77
C LYS A 158 11.43 23.63 -17.43
N ASP A 159 12.70 23.37 -17.13
CA ASP A 159 13.38 23.77 -15.90
C ASP A 159 14.32 24.97 -16.08
N PHE A 160 14.19 25.70 -17.20
CA PHE A 160 14.83 26.99 -17.38
C PHE A 160 14.42 27.94 -16.24
N LEU A 161 15.42 28.53 -15.58
CA LEU A 161 15.25 29.38 -14.41
C LEU A 161 14.43 28.75 -13.26
N GLN A 162 14.46 27.42 -13.11
CA GLN A 162 13.99 26.76 -11.89
C GLN A 162 15.13 26.64 -10.87
N THR A 163 15.16 27.56 -9.91
CA THR A 163 16.21 27.64 -8.89
C THR A 163 15.76 27.00 -7.58
N ARG A 164 16.63 26.22 -6.94
CA ARG A 164 16.36 25.66 -5.62
C ARG A 164 16.42 26.75 -4.56
N VAL A 165 15.41 26.77 -3.69
CA VAL A 165 15.28 27.71 -2.58
C VAL A 165 15.38 27.04 -1.22
N GLY A 166 15.30 25.70 -1.16
CA GLY A 166 15.45 24.97 0.08
C GLY A 166 15.09 23.49 -0.04
N ILE A 167 14.92 22.87 1.12
CA ILE A 167 14.48 21.47 1.28
C ILE A 167 13.09 21.48 1.90
N GLY A 168 12.21 20.64 1.39
CA GLY A 168 10.92 20.43 2.04
C GLY A 168 10.17 19.24 1.47
N SER A 169 8.83 19.36 1.45
CA SER A 169 7.96 18.26 1.05
C SER A 169 7.35 18.54 -0.33
N LEU A 170 7.40 17.55 -1.21
CA LEU A 170 6.76 17.59 -2.52
C LEU A 170 5.80 16.39 -2.67
N PRO A 171 4.79 16.47 -3.54
CA PRO A 171 4.00 15.31 -3.92
C PRO A 171 4.89 14.17 -4.43
N PHE A 172 4.55 12.93 -4.10
CA PHE A 172 5.23 11.77 -4.66
C PHE A 172 4.80 11.56 -6.11
N TYR A 173 5.75 11.31 -7.01
CA TYR A 173 5.45 11.10 -8.43
C TYR A 173 4.72 9.78 -8.71
N VAL A 174 4.84 8.80 -7.81
CA VAL A 174 4.08 7.56 -7.88
C VAL A 174 2.71 7.75 -7.21
N LYS A 175 1.64 7.66 -7.99
CA LYS A 175 0.26 7.73 -7.48
C LYS A 175 -0.17 6.35 -6.98
N VAL A 176 -0.27 6.21 -5.66
CA VAL A 176 -0.73 4.98 -5.01
C VAL A 176 -2.25 4.93 -4.99
N LYS A 177 -2.84 4.00 -5.75
CA LYS A 177 -4.28 3.74 -5.77
C LYS A 177 -4.61 2.66 -4.74
N SER A 178 -5.29 3.04 -3.66
CA SER A 178 -5.78 2.12 -2.64
C SER A 178 -7.16 1.54 -3.00
N PRO A 179 -7.48 0.33 -2.53
CA PRO A 179 -8.80 -0.24 -2.69
C PRO A 179 -9.87 0.59 -1.95
N ARG A 180 -11.05 0.73 -2.57
CA ARG A 180 -12.22 1.33 -1.93
C ARG A 180 -12.89 0.33 -1.00
N ALA A 181 -13.40 0.81 0.14
CA ALA A 181 -14.27 0.03 0.99
C ALA A 181 -15.65 -0.06 0.33
N ASP A 182 -16.16 -1.27 0.12
CA ASP A 182 -17.50 -1.50 -0.41
C ASP A 182 -18.49 -1.72 0.74
N GLY A 183 -19.55 -0.93 0.80
CA GLY A 183 -20.62 -1.07 1.80
C GLY A 183 -20.25 -0.57 3.21
N TYR A 184 -20.95 -1.09 4.21
CA TYR A 184 -20.85 -0.65 5.61
C TYR A 184 -19.79 -1.39 6.43
N VAL A 185 -19.31 -2.55 5.95
CA VAL A 185 -18.34 -3.38 6.68
C VAL A 185 -16.93 -2.94 6.31
N LYS A 186 -16.22 -2.33 7.27
CA LYS A 186 -14.81 -1.95 7.10
C LYS A 186 -13.91 -3.15 7.38
N ASP A 187 -13.24 -3.65 6.34
CA ASP A 187 -12.16 -4.62 6.51
C ASP A 187 -10.87 -3.90 6.97
N PRO A 188 -10.28 -4.28 8.12
CA PRO A 188 -9.02 -3.69 8.60
C PRO A 188 -7.85 -3.76 7.60
N LEU A 189 -7.86 -4.74 6.70
CA LEU A 189 -6.84 -4.88 5.65
C LEU A 189 -6.98 -3.78 4.59
N ILE A 190 -8.20 -3.40 4.22
CA ILE A 190 -8.46 -2.28 3.30
C ILE A 190 -8.01 -0.97 3.95
N GLU A 191 -8.27 -0.78 5.24
CA GLU A 191 -7.81 0.40 5.98
C GLU A 191 -6.27 0.48 6.01
N SER A 192 -5.59 -0.66 6.18
CA SER A 192 -4.12 -0.72 6.15
C SER A 192 -3.56 -0.34 4.79
N ALA A 193 -4.19 -0.77 3.69
CA ALA A 193 -3.82 -0.35 2.33
C ALA A 193 -4.08 1.14 2.07
N GLN A 194 -5.17 1.69 2.60
CA GLN A 194 -5.47 3.13 2.51
C GLN A 194 -4.48 3.98 3.30
N ASN A 195 -4.13 3.54 4.51
CA ASN A 195 -3.12 4.20 5.33
C ASN A 195 -1.75 4.21 4.64
N LEU A 196 -1.38 3.10 3.99
CA LEU A 196 -0.16 3.05 3.19
C LEU A 196 -0.21 4.07 2.04
N ALA A 197 -1.30 4.12 1.28
CA ALA A 197 -1.45 5.08 0.20
C ALA A 197 -1.40 6.54 0.70
N GLU A 198 -1.98 6.84 1.88
CA GLU A 198 -1.93 8.16 2.50
C GLU A 198 -0.50 8.54 2.92
N GLN A 199 0.21 7.61 3.56
CA GLN A 199 1.58 7.81 4.03
C GLN A 199 2.53 8.19 2.88
N PHE A 200 2.35 7.60 1.71
CA PHE A 200 3.22 7.79 0.56
C PHE A 200 2.76 8.88 -0.41
N LYS A 201 1.80 9.74 -0.04
CA LYS A 201 1.38 10.87 -0.89
C LYS A 201 2.47 11.93 -1.11
N THR A 202 3.36 12.11 -0.14
CA THR A 202 4.37 13.17 -0.16
C THR A 202 5.75 12.62 0.19
N VAL A 203 6.77 13.19 -0.45
CA VAL A 203 8.17 12.91 -0.19
C VAL A 203 8.79 14.07 0.57
N GLN A 204 9.34 13.79 1.74
CA GLN A 204 10.08 14.76 2.54
C GLN A 204 11.54 14.83 2.08
N GLY A 205 12.23 15.91 2.41
CA GLY A 205 13.66 16.04 2.11
C GLY A 205 13.97 16.37 0.63
N SER A 206 12.97 16.75 -0.16
CA SER A 206 13.14 17.05 -1.58
C SER A 206 13.60 18.49 -1.84
N SER A 207 14.36 18.70 -2.92
CA SER A 207 14.71 20.03 -3.45
C SER A 207 13.45 20.82 -3.83
N ILE A 208 13.14 21.89 -3.10
CA ILE A 208 12.06 22.81 -3.50
C ILE A 208 12.64 23.86 -4.43
N THR A 209 11.97 24.07 -5.56
CA THR A 209 12.39 25.00 -6.60
C THR A 209 11.35 26.09 -6.81
N LEU A 210 11.82 27.25 -7.25
CA LEU A 210 11.01 28.39 -7.61
C LEU A 210 11.11 28.62 -9.13
N PRO A 211 9.99 28.62 -9.86
CA PRO A 211 9.96 28.87 -11.31
C PRO A 211 10.09 30.38 -11.59
N LEU A 212 11.32 30.92 -11.62
CA LEU A 212 11.55 32.37 -11.73
C LEU A 212 11.04 32.95 -13.05
N PHE A 213 11.20 32.21 -14.15
CA PHE A 213 10.74 32.63 -15.48
C PHE A 213 9.22 32.87 -15.52
N GLN A 214 8.45 31.95 -14.92
CA GLN A 214 6.99 32.03 -14.86
C GLN A 214 6.53 33.07 -13.82
N ALA A 215 7.23 33.18 -12.70
CA ALA A 215 6.87 34.10 -11.62
C ALA A 215 7.02 35.58 -12.00
N LYS A 216 7.95 35.91 -12.91
CA LYS A 216 8.31 37.27 -13.39
C LYS A 216 8.91 38.19 -12.33
N VAL A 217 8.28 38.29 -11.16
CA VAL A 217 8.69 39.15 -10.04
C VAL A 217 8.61 38.35 -8.75
N ILE A 218 9.68 38.38 -7.96
CA ILE A 218 9.77 37.68 -6.68
C ILE A 218 10.30 38.64 -5.63
N GLY A 219 9.63 38.70 -4.48
CA GLY A 219 10.09 39.40 -3.30
C GLY A 219 10.61 38.42 -2.25
N MET A 220 11.79 38.69 -1.70
CA MET A 220 12.32 37.97 -0.54
C MET A 220 12.20 38.88 0.69
N VAL A 221 11.54 38.41 1.74
CA VAL A 221 11.30 39.16 2.97
C VAL A 221 11.83 38.37 4.16
N GLY A 222 12.58 39.03 5.02
CA GLY A 222 13.18 38.42 6.21
C GLY A 222 14.31 39.28 6.75
N ASP A 223 15.09 38.69 7.66
CA ASP A 223 16.32 39.33 8.12
C ASP A 223 17.29 39.58 6.97
N ARG A 224 18.02 40.70 7.04
CA ARG A 224 18.90 41.16 5.97
C ARG A 224 19.96 40.11 5.64
N GLU A 225 20.54 39.45 6.64
CA GLU A 225 21.57 38.44 6.41
C GLU A 225 21.01 37.23 5.66
N ALA A 226 19.86 36.71 6.12
CA ALA A 226 19.18 35.58 5.51
C ALA A 226 18.78 35.87 4.04
N VAL A 227 18.22 37.05 3.77
CA VAL A 227 17.84 37.46 2.42
C VAL A 227 19.06 37.58 1.50
N MET A 228 20.14 38.21 1.97
CA MET A 228 21.36 38.34 1.18
C MET A 228 22.01 36.98 0.88
N ASN A 229 21.96 36.04 1.82
CA ASN A 229 22.46 34.69 1.61
C ASN A 229 21.60 33.91 0.60
N ALA A 230 20.27 33.96 0.72
CA ALA A 230 19.36 33.35 -0.25
C ALA A 230 19.59 33.91 -1.66
N LEU A 231 19.71 35.23 -1.78
CA LEU A 231 19.94 35.90 -3.06
C LEU A 231 21.28 35.49 -3.70
N ARG A 232 22.37 35.43 -2.93
CA ARG A 232 23.67 34.94 -3.42
C ARG A 232 23.57 33.51 -3.93
N VAL A 233 22.93 32.62 -3.18
CA VAL A 233 22.74 31.21 -3.53
C VAL A 233 21.92 31.08 -4.81
N THR A 234 20.84 31.85 -4.96
CA THR A 234 20.03 31.88 -6.18
C THR A 234 20.84 32.37 -7.38
N LEU A 235 21.59 33.47 -7.26
CA LEU A 235 22.41 34.01 -8.35
C LEU A 235 23.51 33.03 -8.79
N ILE A 236 24.17 32.36 -7.84
CA ILE A 236 25.19 31.34 -8.15
C ILE A 236 24.55 30.20 -8.95
N GLN A 237 23.40 29.68 -8.50
CA GLN A 237 22.71 28.61 -9.22
C GLN A 237 22.34 29.03 -10.65
N ILE A 238 21.86 30.26 -10.85
CA ILE A 238 21.52 30.79 -12.19
C ILE A 238 22.78 30.84 -13.05
N ALA A 239 23.84 31.48 -12.57
CA ALA A 239 25.08 31.70 -13.32
C ALA A 239 25.82 30.40 -13.69
N VAL A 240 25.66 29.34 -12.89
CA VAL A 240 26.27 28.03 -13.18
C VAL A 240 25.44 27.21 -14.17
N ARG A 241 24.10 27.28 -14.10
CA ARG A 241 23.23 26.40 -14.89
C ARG A 241 22.78 27.00 -16.23
N HIS A 242 22.90 28.31 -16.43
CA HIS A 242 22.43 29.00 -17.63
C HIS A 242 23.57 29.79 -18.28
N SER A 243 23.55 29.89 -19.60
CA SER A 243 24.56 30.64 -20.33
C SER A 243 24.40 32.16 -20.10
N PRO A 244 25.50 32.93 -19.99
CA PRO A 244 25.42 34.39 -19.89
C PRO A 244 24.65 35.07 -21.04
N ASP A 245 24.61 34.44 -22.22
CA ASP A 245 23.88 34.94 -23.39
C ASP A 245 22.35 34.78 -23.24
N GLU A 246 21.88 33.96 -22.30
CA GLU A 246 20.47 33.66 -22.07
C GLU A 246 19.91 34.38 -20.84
N VAL A 247 20.80 34.70 -19.88
CA VAL A 247 20.47 35.34 -18.61
C VAL A 247 21.47 36.47 -18.36
N SER A 248 21.15 37.67 -18.84
CA SER A 248 21.95 38.88 -18.68
C SER A 248 21.31 39.89 -17.75
#